data_AF-A0A942FRM2-F1
#
_entry.id   AF-A0A942FRM2-F1
#
_cell.length_a   1.000
_cell.length_b   1.000
_cell.length_c   1.000
_cell.angle_alpha   90.00
_cell.angle_beta   90.00
_cell.angle_gamma   90.00
#
_symmetry.space_group_name_H-M   'P 1'
#
loop_
_entity.id
_entity.type
_entity.pdbx_description
1 polymer ?
#
loop_
_entity_poly.entity_id
_entity_poly.type
_entity_poly.pdbx_seq_one_letter_code
_entity_poly.pdbx_strand_id
1 'polypeptide(L)'
;MLLLAALAAAAYAFVNAFGAWMVSRRQPALAGLFMLAATVLIVAAAALISPIPFARALLASGLVLASLASLINAYLIGQVRWQNHLLRAAVALLIYLLAHWGIGS
;
A
#
# COMPACT_ATOMS: atom_id res chain seq x y z
N MET A 1 4.99 14.36 -11.60
CA MET A 1 3.96 13.67 -10.78
C MET A 1 4.44 12.32 -10.24
N LEU A 2 5.32 11.60 -10.97
CA LEU A 2 5.91 10.33 -10.53
C LEU A 2 6.61 10.40 -9.18
N LEU A 3 7.41 11.44 -8.93
CA LEU A 3 8.09 11.62 -7.64
C LEU A 3 7.09 11.70 -6.48
N LEU A 4 5.99 12.45 -6.65
CA LEU A 4 4.95 12.56 -5.63
C LEU A 4 4.26 11.21 -5.38
N ALA A 5 3.95 10.46 -6.45
CA ALA A 5 3.38 9.12 -6.33
C ALA A 5 4.34 8.14 -5.64
N ALA A 6 5.64 8.22 -5.94
CA ALA A 6 6.68 7.41 -5.31
C ALA A 6 6.82 7.74 -3.81
N LEU A 7 6.87 9.02 -3.44
CA LEU A 7 6.91 9.45 -2.04
C LEU A 7 5.65 9.02 -1.28
N ALA A 8 4.47 9.15 -1.90
CA ALA A 8 3.21 8.72 -1.29
C ALA A 8 3.15 7.19 -1.14
N ALA A 9 3.63 6.42 -2.13
CA ALA A 9 3.74 4.97 -2.04
C ALA A 9 4.72 4.54 -0.93
N ALA A 10 5.85 5.23 -0.78
CA ALA A 10 6.82 4.97 0.29
C ALA A 10 6.26 5.30 1.68
N ALA A 11 5.55 6.43 1.83
CA ALA A 11 4.85 6.76 3.06
C ALA A 11 3.77 5.71 3.40
N TYR A 12 3.03 5.25 2.39
CA TYR A 12 2.04 4.20 2.56
C TYR A 12 2.68 2.85 2.92
N ALA A 13 3.84 2.52 2.37
CA ALA A 13 4.63 1.37 2.77
C ALA A 13 5.04 1.44 4.25
N PHE A 14 5.52 2.60 4.70
CA PHE A 14 5.87 2.83 6.11
C PHE A 14 4.68 2.58 7.04
N VAL A 15 3.48 3.06 6.70
CA VAL A 15 2.25 2.79 7.46
C VAL A 15 1.96 1.29 7.55
N ASN A 16 2.18 0.53 6.47
CA ASN A 16 1.97 -0.92 6.48
C ASN A 16 3.07 -1.66 7.28
N ALA A 17 4.33 -1.24 7.21
CA ALA A 17 5.40 -1.78 8.04
C ALA A 17 5.13 -1.54 9.55
N PHE A 18 4.62 -0.36 9.90
CA PHE A 18 4.15 -0.07 11.26
C PHE A 18 2.98 -0.99 11.66
N GLY A 19 2.02 -1.21 10.75
CA GLY A 19 0.94 -2.19 10.94
C GLY A 19 1.47 -3.61 11.22
N ALA A 20 2.49 -4.05 10.48
CA ALA A 20 3.14 -5.33 10.70
C ALA A 20 3.77 -5.43 12.10
N TRP A 21 4.49 -4.40 12.52
CA TRP A 21 5.11 -4.34 13.84
C TRP A 21 4.07 -4.47 14.96
N MET A 22 2.96 -3.73 14.86
CA MET A 22 1.86 -3.75 15.84
C MET A 22 1.23 -5.14 16.02
N VAL A 23 1.12 -5.92 14.94
CA VAL A 23 0.46 -7.24 14.97
C VAL A 23 1.44 -8.42 15.05
N SER A 24 2.75 -8.17 14.91
CA SER A 24 3.82 -9.19 14.83
C SER A 24 3.80 -10.26 15.91
N ARG A 25 3.52 -9.87 17.16
CA ARG A 25 3.48 -10.81 18.31
C ARG A 25 2.19 -11.62 18.41
N ARG A 26 1.08 -11.09 17.90
CA ARG A 26 -0.26 -11.68 18.09
C ARG A 26 -0.75 -12.45 16.86
N GLN A 27 -0.37 -11.99 15.67
CA GLN A 27 -0.87 -12.49 14.38
C GLN A 27 0.29 -12.47 13.36
N PRO A 28 1.26 -13.40 13.46
CA PRO A 28 2.48 -13.38 12.64
C PRO A 28 2.21 -13.51 11.14
N ALA A 29 1.18 -14.29 10.76
CA ALA A 29 0.77 -14.41 9.36
C ALA A 29 0.27 -13.08 8.78
N LEU A 30 -0.52 -12.33 9.55
CA LEU A 30 -1.00 -11.01 9.17
C LEU A 30 0.13 -9.97 9.14
N ALA A 31 1.09 -10.06 10.07
CA ALA A 31 2.29 -9.25 10.03
C ALA A 31 3.10 -9.50 8.75
N GLY A 32 3.22 -10.76 8.33
CA GLY A 32 3.81 -11.15 7.05
C GLY A 32 3.10 -10.49 5.86
N LEU A 33 1.77 -10.46 5.87
CA LEU A 33 0.98 -9.81 4.80
C LEU A 33 1.20 -8.29 4.76
N PHE A 34 1.24 -7.61 5.91
CA PHE A 34 1.56 -6.19 5.98
C PHE A 34 2.99 -5.89 5.51
N MET A 35 3.97 -6.72 5.89
CA MET A 35 5.35 -6.60 5.41
C MET A 35 5.45 -6.83 3.91
N LEU A 36 4.75 -7.83 3.36
CA LEU A 36 4.71 -8.09 1.93
C LEU A 36 4.14 -6.88 1.19
N ALA A 37 3.02 -6.32 1.66
CA ALA A 37 2.44 -5.11 1.08
C ALA A 37 3.43 -3.93 1.12
N ALA A 38 4.09 -3.71 2.26
CA ALA A 38 5.09 -2.66 2.41
C ALA A 38 6.28 -2.84 1.44
N THR A 39 6.82 -4.05 1.33
CA THR A 39 7.92 -4.37 0.42
C THR A 39 7.52 -4.11 -1.04
N VAL A 40 6.35 -4.59 -1.47
CA VAL A 40 5.87 -4.36 -2.84
C VAL A 40 5.69 -2.86 -3.11
N LEU A 41 5.19 -2.09 -2.16
CA LEU A 41 5.03 -0.64 -2.29
C LEU A 41 6.37 0.11 -2.37
N ILE A 42 7.40 -0.31 -1.62
CA ILE A 42 8.76 0.26 -1.72
C ILE A 42 9.37 -0.05 -3.09
N VAL A 43 9.26 -1.29 -3.56
CA VAL A 43 9.74 -1.68 -4.89
C VAL A 43 8.98 -0.90 -5.98
N ALA A 44 7.67 -0.71 -5.83
CA ALA A 44 6.87 0.10 -6.73
C ALA A 44 7.32 1.57 -6.71
N ALA A 45 7.60 2.15 -5.54
CA ALA A 45 8.09 3.53 -5.42
C ALA A 45 9.42 3.73 -6.18
N ALA A 46 10.37 2.80 -6.03
CA ALA A 46 11.63 2.82 -6.78
C ALA A 46 11.39 2.61 -8.29
N ALA A 47 10.47 1.71 -8.65
CA ALA A 47 10.12 1.42 -10.04
C ALA A 47 9.40 2.58 -10.73
N LEU A 48 8.70 3.47 -10.01
CA LEU A 48 8.09 4.67 -10.57
C LEU A 48 9.11 5.76 -10.96
N ILE A 49 10.30 5.74 -10.37
CA ILE A 49 11.38 6.70 -10.66
C ILE A 49 12.34 6.13 -11.71
N SER A 50 12.38 4.81 -11.85
CA SER A 50 13.12 4.11 -12.89
C SER A 50 12.25 3.89 -14.15
N PRO A 51 12.81 3.76 -15.36
CA PRO A 51 12.04 3.49 -16.58
C PRO A 51 11.58 2.01 -16.66
N ILE A 52 10.93 1.49 -15.62
CA ILE A 52 10.50 0.09 -15.53
C ILE A 52 9.06 -0.07 -16.05
N PRO A 53 8.81 -0.91 -17.07
CA PRO A 53 7.50 -1.00 -17.73
C PRO A 53 6.37 -1.51 -16.81
N PHE A 54 6.69 -2.26 -15.76
CA PHE A 54 5.71 -2.87 -14.86
C PHE A 54 5.45 -2.07 -13.57
N ALA A 55 5.96 -0.84 -13.46
CA ALA A 55 5.82 -0.02 -12.25
C ALA A 55 4.36 0.18 -11.79
N ARG A 56 3.43 0.37 -12.75
CA ARG A 56 1.99 0.51 -12.43
C ARG A 56 1.38 -0.76 -11.86
N ALA A 57 1.76 -1.91 -12.39
CA ALA A 57 1.23 -3.20 -11.93
C ALA A 57 1.73 -3.50 -10.50
N LEU A 58 3.01 -3.21 -10.23
CA LEU A 58 3.59 -3.31 -8.88
C LEU A 58 2.91 -2.35 -7.90
N LEU A 59 2.64 -1.12 -8.31
CA LEU A 59 1.95 -0.15 -7.46
C LEU A 59 0.53 -0.64 -7.14
N ALA A 60 -0.25 -1.04 -8.16
CA ALA A 60 -1.62 -1.51 -7.98
C ALA A 60 -1.68 -2.73 -7.05
N SER A 61 -0.79 -3.71 -7.23
CA SER A 61 -0.75 -4.89 -6.37
C SER A 61 -0.39 -4.55 -4.93
N GLY A 62 0.60 -3.68 -4.71
CA GLY A 62 0.97 -3.20 -3.38
C GLY A 62 -0.17 -2.47 -2.66
N LEU A 63 -0.90 -1.61 -3.38
CA LEU A 63 -2.05 -0.86 -2.84
C LEU A 63 -3.23 -1.78 -2.49
N VAL A 64 -3.52 -2.78 -3.33
CA VAL A 64 -4.55 -3.80 -3.08
C VAL A 64 -4.15 -4.65 -1.87
N LEU A 65 -2.93 -5.17 -1.83
CA LEU A 65 -2.43 -5.97 -0.71
C LEU A 65 -2.50 -5.21 0.61
N ALA A 66 -2.08 -3.95 0.63
CA ALA A 66 -2.19 -3.09 1.82
C ALA A 66 -3.65 -2.91 2.26
N SER A 67 -4.57 -2.72 1.32
CA SER A 67 -6.00 -2.54 1.62
C SER A 67 -6.62 -3.83 2.18
N LEU A 68 -6.30 -4.98 1.58
CA LEU A 68 -6.72 -6.30 2.05
C LEU A 68 -6.15 -6.64 3.42
N ALA A 69 -4.85 -6.39 3.67
CA ALA A 69 -4.22 -6.61 4.97
C ALA A 69 -4.93 -5.82 6.07
N SER A 70 -5.24 -4.54 5.81
CA SER A 70 -5.99 -3.70 6.74
C SER A 70 -7.41 -4.22 6.99
N LEU A 71 -8.09 -4.71 5.95
CA LEU A 71 -9.45 -5.23 6.07
C LEU A 71 -9.48 -6.55 6.86
N ILE A 72 -8.57 -7.48 6.55
CA ILE A 72 -8.40 -8.73 7.29
C ILE A 72 -8.11 -8.43 8.77
N ASN A 73 -7.22 -7.48 9.06
CA ASN A 73 -6.94 -7.06 10.43
C ASN A 73 -8.20 -6.58 11.17
N ALA A 74 -9.01 -5.74 10.53
CA ALA A 74 -10.24 -5.21 11.12
C ALA A 74 -11.29 -6.31 11.36
N TYR A 75 -11.40 -7.28 10.45
CA TYR A 75 -12.24 -8.46 10.63
C TYR A 75 -11.78 -9.33 11.80
N LEU A 76 -10.47 -9.59 11.92
CA LEU A 76 -9.92 -10.42 13.00
C LEU A 76 -10.06 -9.76 14.38
N ILE A 77 -10.08 -8.43 14.45
CA ILE A 77 -10.29 -7.67 15.71
C ILE A 77 -11.79 -7.44 15.98
N GLY A 78 -12.67 -7.76 15.04
CA GLY A 78 -14.13 -7.55 15.17
C GLY A 78 -14.54 -6.07 15.13
N GLN A 79 -13.70 -5.18 14.60
CA GLN A 79 -13.95 -3.73 14.55
C GLN A 79 -13.80 -3.17 13.13
N VAL A 80 -14.67 -3.63 12.23
CA VAL A 80 -14.72 -3.10 10.86
C VAL A 80 -15.40 -1.73 10.84
N ARG A 81 -14.59 -0.68 10.76
CA ARG A 81 -15.07 0.69 10.50
C ARG A 81 -14.96 0.99 9.02
N TRP A 82 -16.06 0.82 8.28
CA TRP A 82 -16.07 1.01 6.82
C TRP A 82 -15.56 2.37 6.38
N GLN A 83 -15.76 3.43 7.18
CA GLN A 83 -15.23 4.77 6.89
C GLN A 83 -13.70 4.76 6.76
N ASN A 84 -13.00 4.00 7.60
CA ASN A 84 -11.54 3.88 7.56
C ASN A 84 -11.07 3.14 6.31
N HIS A 85 -11.80 2.10 5.90
CA HIS A 85 -11.47 1.33 4.69
C HIS A 85 -11.77 2.12 3.42
N LEU A 86 -12.85 2.88 3.38
CA LEU A 86 -13.18 3.78 2.28
C LEU A 86 -12.14 4.89 2.17
N LEU A 87 -11.72 5.51 3.29
CA LEU A 87 -10.64 6.50 3.28
C LEU A 87 -9.33 5.88 2.77
N ARG A 88 -8.98 4.69 3.23
CA ARG A 88 -7.78 3.97 2.78
C ARG A 88 -7.85 3.66 1.28
N ALA A 89 -9.00 3.21 0.77
CA ALA A 89 -9.22 2.98 -0.65
C ALA A 89 -9.14 4.28 -1.48
N ALA A 90 -9.67 5.39 -0.95
CA ALA A 90 -9.56 6.70 -1.60
C ALA A 90 -8.11 7.19 -1.67
N VAL A 91 -7.33 7.04 -0.58
CA VAL A 91 -5.89 7.34 -0.57
C VAL A 91 -5.15 6.46 -1.57
N ALA A 92 -5.44 5.16 -1.60
CA ALA A 92 -4.83 4.23 -2.56
C ALA A 92 -5.13 4.62 -4.01
N LEU A 93 -6.39 4.95 -4.30
CA LEU A 93 -6.82 5.42 -5.61
C LEU A 93 -6.11 6.71 -5.99
N LEU A 94 -5.99 7.67 -5.08
CA LEU A 94 -5.28 8.93 -5.32
C LEU A 94 -3.80 8.69 -5.68
N ILE A 95 -3.11 7.82 -4.93
CA ILE A 95 -1.71 7.45 -5.23
C ILE A 95 -1.61 6.83 -6.63
N TYR A 96 -2.53 5.92 -6.95
CA TYR A 96 -2.56 5.27 -8.27
C TYR A 96 -2.80 6.28 -9.40
N LEU A 97 -3.76 7.19 -9.22
CA LEU A 97 -4.06 8.23 -10.21
C LEU A 97 -2.84 9.14 -10.42
N LEU A 98 -2.19 9.61 -9.36
CA LEU A 98 -0.98 10.44 -9.46
C LEU A 98 0.14 9.74 -10.26
N ALA A 99 0.30 8.42 -10.07
CA ALA A 99 1.23 7.63 -10.87
C ALA A 99 0.76 7.50 -12.32
N HIS A 100 -0.52 7.24 -12.56
CA HIS A 100 -1.10 7.09 -13.89
C HIS A 100 -0.91 8.34 -14.75
N TRP A 101 -1.25 9.51 -14.21
CA TRP A 101 -1.06 10.79 -14.88
C TRP A 101 0.42 11.11 -15.10
N GLY A 102 1.29 10.77 -14.14
CA GLY A 102 2.73 11.01 -14.26
C GLY A 102 3.47 10.15 -15.27
N ILE A 103 2.93 8.98 -15.65
CA ILE A 103 3.52 8.11 -16.68
C ILE A 103 3.05 8.52 -18.07
N GLY A 104 1.86 9.14 -18.18
CA GLY A 104 1.33 9.64 -19.44
C GLY A 104 1.84 11.03 -19.85
N SER A 105 2.54 11.73 -18.95
CA SER A 105 3.17 13.04 -19.15
C SER A 105 4.67 12.91 -19.41
#